data_AF-A0A392PN84-F1
#
_entry.id   AF-A0A392PN84-F1
#
_cell.length_a   1.000
_cell.length_b   1.000
_cell.length_c   1.000
_cell.angle_alpha   90.00
_cell.angle_beta   90.00
_cell.angle_gamma   90.00
#
_symmetry.space_group_name_H-M   'P 1'
#
loop_
_entity.id
_entity.type
_entity.pdbx_description
1 polymer ?
#
loop_
_entity_poly.entity_id
_entity_poly.type
_entity_poly.pdbx_seq_one_letter_code
_entity_poly.pdbx_strand_id
1 'polypeptide(L)'
;CISELPKNEYEAKVTDWPARLQTPPNRLQSIKLDAFTSRKELFKAESKYWNEIIAGYVRAMHWKKMALRNVMDMRAGFGGFAAALIAQKLDCWVMNVVPVSGSNTLPVIYDRGLIGVMHDWCEPFDTYPRTYDFLHAANLLSVEKKRYPFLYFVALLSLTWLIFIVFVLCR
;
A
#
# COMPACT_ATOMS: atom_id res chain seq x y z
N CYS A 1 16.26 -27.44 3.84
CA CYS A 1 15.05 -27.68 4.64
C CYS A 1 14.46 -26.32 5.02
N ILE A 2 13.20 -26.06 4.65
CA ILE A 2 12.49 -24.89 5.17
C ILE A 2 12.01 -25.29 6.56
N SER A 3 12.49 -24.61 7.61
CA SER A 3 12.08 -24.89 8.99
C SER A 3 10.56 -24.73 9.11
N GLU A 4 9.91 -25.67 9.79
CA GLU A 4 8.50 -25.48 10.17
C GLU A 4 8.37 -24.20 10.97
N LEU A 5 7.38 -23.38 10.61
CA LEU A 5 7.06 -22.19 11.40
C LEU A 5 6.64 -22.64 12.80
N PRO A 6 7.08 -21.95 13.87
CA PRO A 6 6.67 -22.28 15.22
C PRO A 6 5.14 -22.23 15.31
N LYS A 7 4.54 -23.35 15.73
CA LYS A 7 3.12 -23.48 16.03
C LYS A 7 2.79 -22.69 17.29
N ASN A 8 2.84 -21.37 17.20
CA ASN A 8 2.31 -20.51 18.24
C ASN A 8 0.77 -20.57 18.15
N GLU A 9 0.07 -20.51 19.28
CA GLU A 9 -1.41 -20.38 19.37
C GLU A 9 -1.97 -19.13 18.66
N TYR A 10 -1.07 -18.28 18.13
CA TYR A 10 -1.33 -17.22 17.16
C TYR A 10 -1.20 -17.69 15.70
N GLU A 11 -1.37 -18.98 15.40
CA GLU A 11 -1.96 -19.41 14.12
C GLU A 11 -3.31 -18.70 14.04
N ALA A 12 -3.26 -17.45 13.58
CA ALA A 12 -4.43 -16.66 13.34
C ALA A 12 -5.33 -17.54 12.48
N LYS A 13 -6.57 -17.78 12.95
CA LYS A 13 -7.66 -18.16 12.06
C LYS A 13 -7.79 -17.03 11.02
N VAL A 14 -6.91 -17.05 10.02
CA VAL A 14 -6.95 -16.14 8.89
C VAL A 14 -8.08 -16.67 8.02
N THR A 15 -9.03 -15.80 7.71
CA THR A 15 -10.13 -16.16 6.82
C THR A 15 -9.57 -16.48 5.44
N ASP A 16 -10.27 -17.35 4.71
CA ASP A 16 -9.85 -17.70 3.36
C ASP A 16 -9.84 -16.47 2.45
N TRP A 17 -8.96 -16.49 1.46
CA TRP A 17 -9.00 -15.50 0.38
C TRP A 17 -10.23 -15.77 -0.50
N PRO A 18 -11.00 -14.74 -0.89
CA PRO A 18 -10.74 -13.30 -0.79
C PRO A 18 -11.34 -12.61 0.45
N ALA A 19 -12.03 -13.33 1.34
CA ALA A 19 -12.73 -12.73 2.49
C ALA A 19 -11.80 -11.99 3.48
N ARG A 20 -10.56 -12.45 3.62
CA ARG A 20 -9.54 -11.75 4.43
C ARG A 20 -9.18 -10.34 3.96
N LEU A 21 -9.49 -9.97 2.71
CA LEU A 21 -9.33 -8.58 2.27
C LEU A 21 -10.22 -7.62 3.05
N GLN A 22 -11.41 -8.05 3.47
CA GLN A 22 -12.39 -7.20 4.15
C GLN A 22 -12.44 -7.46 5.67
N THR A 23 -11.79 -8.52 6.13
CA THR A 23 -11.80 -8.92 7.53
C THR A 23 -10.63 -8.27 8.27
N PRO A 24 -10.86 -7.51 9.36
CA PRO A 24 -9.77 -6.95 10.15
C PRO A 24 -9.01 -8.08 10.89
N PRO A 25 -7.69 -8.21 10.71
CA PRO A 25 -6.93 -9.31 11.30
C PRO A 25 -6.67 -9.08 12.80
N ASN A 26 -6.44 -10.17 13.54
CA ASN A 26 -6.16 -10.11 14.97
C ASN A 26 -4.85 -9.37 15.30
N ARG A 27 -3.83 -9.45 14.42
CA ARG A 27 -2.56 -8.71 14.55
C ARG A 27 -2.71 -7.19 14.45
N LEU A 28 -3.87 -6.69 14.02
CA LEU A 28 -4.16 -5.25 14.10
C LEU A 28 -4.04 -4.74 15.55
N GLN A 29 -4.27 -5.60 16.54
CA GLN A 29 -4.18 -5.25 17.97
C GLN A 29 -2.75 -5.14 18.50
N SER A 30 -1.75 -5.70 17.81
CA SER A 30 -0.34 -5.60 18.20
C SER A 30 0.38 -4.39 17.61
N ILE A 31 -0.23 -3.68 16.65
CA ILE A 31 0.39 -2.50 16.03
C ILE A 31 0.28 -1.30 16.99
N LYS A 32 1.42 -0.66 17.27
CA LYS A 32 1.51 0.62 17.97
C LYS A 32 0.95 1.74 17.07
N LEU A 33 -0.30 2.10 17.33
CA LEU A 33 -1.00 3.25 16.75
C LEU A 33 -1.59 4.05 17.92
N ASP A 34 -1.56 5.37 17.81
CA ASP A 34 -1.99 6.28 18.88
C ASP A 34 -3.47 6.09 19.28
N ALA A 35 -4.29 5.52 18.39
CA ALA A 35 -5.72 5.26 18.61
C ALA A 35 -6.00 3.77 18.89
N PHE A 36 -5.55 3.24 20.04
CA PHE A 36 -5.66 1.81 20.40
C PHE A 36 -7.10 1.24 20.30
N THR A 37 -8.10 2.01 20.72
CA THR A 37 -9.52 1.59 20.84
C THR A 37 -10.26 1.53 19.49
N SER A 38 -9.83 2.30 18.49
CA SER A 38 -10.58 2.50 17.23
C SER A 38 -9.91 1.87 16.01
N ARG A 39 -8.91 1.00 16.19
CA ARG A 39 -8.15 0.42 15.05
C ARG A 39 -9.01 -0.37 14.07
N LYS A 40 -9.95 -1.19 14.57
CA LYS A 40 -10.88 -1.94 13.70
C LYS A 40 -11.78 -1.01 12.90
N GLU A 41 -12.25 0.08 13.52
CA GLU A 41 -13.10 1.06 12.85
C GLU A 41 -12.30 1.90 11.85
N LEU A 42 -11.05 2.25 12.17
CA LEU A 42 -10.14 2.92 11.24
C LEU A 42 -9.86 2.05 10.01
N PHE A 43 -9.60 0.75 10.21
CA PHE A 43 -9.41 -0.21 9.12
C PHE A 43 -10.62 -0.29 8.19
N LYS A 44 -11.83 -0.38 8.76
CA LYS A 44 -13.08 -0.42 7.98
C LYS A 44 -13.33 0.90 7.26
N ALA A 45 -13.13 2.03 7.95
CA ALA A 45 -13.29 3.35 7.38
C ALA A 45 -12.33 3.58 6.21
N GLU A 46 -11.05 3.21 6.36
CA GLU A 46 -10.06 3.29 5.29
C GLU A 46 -10.42 2.37 4.11
N SER A 47 -10.83 1.13 4.37
CA SER A 47 -11.22 0.19 3.31
C SER A 47 -12.46 0.68 2.55
N LYS A 48 -13.45 1.24 3.25
CA LYS A 48 -14.65 1.84 2.63
C LYS A 48 -14.28 3.07 1.81
N TYR A 49 -13.50 3.99 2.38
CA TYR A 49 -13.03 5.20 1.72
C TYR A 49 -12.32 4.88 0.40
N TRP A 50 -11.33 3.97 0.42
CA TRP A 50 -10.62 3.60 -0.80
C TRP A 50 -11.50 2.89 -1.82
N ASN A 51 -12.43 2.03 -1.38
CA ASN A 51 -13.36 1.38 -2.31
C ASN A 51 -14.22 2.39 -3.06
N GLU A 52 -14.74 3.42 -2.37
CA GLU A 52 -15.55 4.48 -2.98
C GLU A 52 -14.73 5.35 -3.95
N ILE A 53 -13.53 5.79 -3.54
CA ILE A 53 -12.64 6.61 -4.36
C ILE A 53 -12.19 5.87 -5.62
N ILE A 54 -11.75 4.62 -5.49
CA ILE A 54 -11.28 3.81 -6.62
C ILE A 54 -12.43 3.48 -7.56
N ALA A 55 -13.63 3.19 -7.04
CA ALA A 55 -14.81 3.04 -7.88
C ALA A 55 -15.09 4.30 -8.71
N GLY A 56 -14.90 5.49 -8.12
CA GLY A 56 -14.96 6.77 -8.82
C GLY A 56 -13.93 6.89 -9.94
N TYR A 57 -12.66 6.63 -9.66
CA TYR A 57 -11.57 6.69 -10.63
C TYR A 57 -11.72 5.70 -11.78
N VAL A 58 -12.10 4.45 -11.49
CA VAL A 58 -12.35 3.43 -12.50
C VAL A 58 -13.45 3.86 -13.48
N ARG A 59 -14.50 4.53 -12.98
CA ARG A 59 -15.58 5.06 -13.83
C ARG A 59 -15.13 6.28 -14.64
N ALA A 60 -14.50 7.26 -13.99
CA ALA A 60 -14.16 8.54 -14.62
C ALA A 60 -13.00 8.44 -15.61
N MET A 61 -11.96 7.66 -15.29
CA MET A 61 -10.76 7.54 -16.11
C MET A 61 -10.74 6.26 -16.97
N HIS A 62 -11.82 5.48 -16.95
CA HIS A 62 -11.94 4.23 -17.71
C HIS A 62 -10.73 3.29 -17.54
N TRP A 63 -10.21 3.12 -16.33
CA TRP A 63 -9.00 2.32 -16.05
C TRP A 63 -9.06 0.89 -16.59
N LYS A 64 -10.26 0.30 -16.70
CA LYS A 64 -10.46 -1.01 -17.34
C LYS A 64 -9.99 -1.06 -18.80
N LYS A 65 -9.98 0.08 -19.50
CA LYS A 65 -9.47 0.21 -20.87
C LYS A 65 -7.96 0.49 -20.92
N MET A 66 -7.40 1.06 -19.85
CA MET A 66 -5.97 1.43 -19.79
C MET A 66 -5.05 0.23 -19.50
N ALA A 67 -5.59 -0.94 -19.15
CA ALA A 67 -4.85 -2.19 -18.94
C ALA A 67 -3.62 -2.05 -18.03
N LEU A 68 -3.79 -1.34 -16.89
CA LEU A 68 -2.75 -1.18 -15.88
C LEU A 68 -2.37 -2.55 -15.29
N ARG A 69 -1.09 -2.92 -15.35
CA ARG A 69 -0.60 -4.22 -14.83
C ARG A 69 0.23 -4.06 -13.59
N ASN A 70 1.09 -3.05 -13.55
CA ASN A 70 2.03 -2.82 -12.45
C ASN A 70 1.66 -1.52 -11.74
N VAL A 71 1.16 -1.65 -10.50
CA VAL A 71 0.80 -0.51 -9.67
C VAL A 71 1.69 -0.50 -8.43
N MET A 72 2.16 0.67 -8.03
CA MET A 72 2.84 0.85 -6.75
C MET A 72 2.03 1.80 -5.88
N ASP A 73 1.70 1.35 -4.68
CA ASP A 73 1.15 2.18 -3.62
C ASP A 73 2.28 2.60 -2.69
N MET A 74 2.73 3.83 -2.83
CA MET A 74 3.88 4.36 -2.11
C MET A 74 3.60 4.57 -0.60
N ARG A 75 2.32 4.56 -0.20
CA ARG A 75 1.89 4.62 1.20
C ARG A 75 0.64 3.76 1.39
N ALA A 76 0.85 2.47 1.60
CA ALA A 76 -0.20 1.48 1.62
C ALA A 76 -1.20 1.59 2.80
N GLY A 77 -0.82 2.23 3.91
CA GLY A 77 -1.67 2.25 5.12
C GLY A 77 -1.98 0.83 5.57
N PHE A 78 -3.25 0.42 5.60
CA PHE A 78 -3.66 -0.96 5.87
C PHE A 78 -3.79 -1.85 4.62
N GLY A 79 -3.45 -1.35 3.43
CA GLY A 79 -3.64 -2.03 2.15
C GLY A 79 -5.05 -1.84 1.57
N GLY A 80 -5.76 -0.77 1.96
CA GLY A 80 -7.13 -0.49 1.49
C GLY A 80 -7.20 -0.20 -0.01
N PHE A 81 -6.21 0.48 -0.56
CA PHE A 81 -6.11 0.78 -1.99
C PHE A 81 -6.00 -0.50 -2.84
N ALA A 82 -5.07 -1.40 -2.51
CA ALA A 82 -4.92 -2.67 -3.21
C ALA A 82 -6.17 -3.55 -3.10
N ALA A 83 -6.80 -3.60 -1.92
CA ALA A 83 -8.06 -4.30 -1.72
C ALA A 83 -9.19 -3.74 -2.59
N ALA A 84 -9.26 -2.42 -2.74
CA ALA A 84 -10.24 -1.76 -3.59
C ALA A 84 -10.02 -2.06 -5.08
N LEU A 85 -8.78 -2.09 -5.57
CA LEU A 85 -8.47 -2.47 -6.96
C LEU A 85 -8.94 -3.89 -7.28
N ILE A 86 -8.69 -4.83 -6.38
CA ILE A 86 -9.17 -6.22 -6.52
C ILE A 86 -10.70 -6.26 -6.50
N ALA A 87 -11.35 -5.51 -5.61
CA ALA A 87 -12.81 -5.42 -5.55
C ALA A 87 -13.44 -4.87 -6.85
N GLN A 88 -12.75 -3.95 -7.54
CA GLN A 88 -13.19 -3.42 -8.84
C GLN A 88 -12.90 -4.35 -10.03
N LYS A 89 -12.33 -5.55 -9.78
CA LYS A 89 -11.93 -6.56 -10.77
C LYS A 89 -10.91 -6.01 -11.78
N LEU A 90 -9.86 -5.37 -11.27
CA LEU A 90 -8.70 -4.97 -12.06
C LEU A 90 -7.60 -6.02 -11.93
N ASP A 91 -7.14 -6.54 -13.07
CA ASP A 91 -6.04 -7.52 -13.15
C ASP A 91 -4.68 -6.83 -13.06
N CYS A 92 -4.42 -6.20 -11.91
CA CYS A 92 -3.18 -5.48 -11.64
C CYS A 92 -2.47 -6.04 -10.40
N TRP A 93 -1.15 -6.10 -10.46
CA TRP A 93 -0.30 -6.37 -9.32
C TRP A 93 0.02 -5.06 -8.61
N VAL A 94 -0.17 -5.03 -7.29
CA VAL A 94 0.08 -3.86 -6.46
C VAL A 94 1.24 -4.12 -5.53
N MET A 95 2.31 -3.33 -5.67
CA MET A 95 3.38 -3.26 -4.67
C MET A 95 2.97 -2.29 -3.56
N ASN A 96 2.68 -2.80 -2.37
CA ASN A 96 2.32 -1.98 -1.22
C ASN A 96 3.57 -1.56 -0.45
N VAL A 97 3.88 -0.26 -0.39
CA VAL A 97 5.02 0.25 0.35
C VAL A 97 4.55 0.92 1.63
N VAL A 98 5.14 0.51 2.76
CA VAL A 98 4.93 1.14 4.06
C VAL A 98 6.16 2.00 4.37
N PRO A 99 6.01 3.34 4.47
CA PRO A 99 7.13 4.19 4.82
C PRO A 99 7.60 3.92 6.25
N VAL A 100 8.93 3.89 6.45
CA VAL A 100 9.54 3.77 7.79
C VAL A 100 9.20 4.93 8.72
N SER A 101 8.81 6.08 8.17
CA SER A 101 8.41 7.28 8.91
C SER A 101 7.04 7.14 9.61
N GLY A 102 6.31 6.04 9.39
CA GLY A 102 5.00 5.78 9.98
C GLY A 102 4.93 4.51 10.85
N SER A 103 3.72 4.18 11.34
CA SER A 103 3.47 2.93 12.07
C SER A 103 3.64 1.72 11.16
N ASN A 104 4.28 0.66 11.67
CA ASN A 104 4.46 -0.59 10.94
C ASN A 104 3.13 -1.35 10.76
N THR A 105 2.49 -1.15 9.60
CA THR A 105 1.25 -1.84 9.19
C THR A 105 1.49 -3.06 8.31
N LEU A 106 2.75 -3.38 8.00
CA LEU A 106 3.13 -4.48 7.12
C LEU A 106 2.56 -5.84 7.55
N PRO A 107 2.51 -6.20 8.86
CA PRO A 107 1.87 -7.44 9.29
C PRO A 107 0.38 -7.56 8.91
N VAL A 108 -0.35 -6.44 8.91
CA VAL A 108 -1.77 -6.41 8.51
C VAL A 108 -1.92 -6.61 7.00
N ILE A 109 -1.02 -6.03 6.21
CA ILE A 109 -0.99 -6.22 4.76
C ILE A 109 -0.75 -7.70 4.42
N TYR A 110 0.18 -8.36 5.11
CA TYR A 110 0.43 -9.79 4.95
C TYR A 110 -0.73 -10.66 5.42
N ASP A 111 -1.40 -10.32 6.53
CA ASP A 111 -2.60 -11.04 6.99
C ASP A 111 -3.77 -10.94 6.01
N ARG A 112 -3.88 -9.82 5.28
CA ARG A 112 -4.82 -9.71 4.17
C ARG A 112 -4.39 -10.58 2.99
N GLY A 113 -3.14 -11.01 2.89
CA GLY A 113 -2.59 -11.75 1.75
C GLY A 113 -2.14 -10.86 0.59
N LEU A 114 -1.78 -9.61 0.90
CA LEU A 114 -1.20 -8.66 -0.05
C LEU A 114 0.32 -8.67 0.05
N ILE A 115 1.01 -8.33 -1.04
CA ILE A 115 2.46 -8.17 -1.06
C ILE A 115 2.80 -6.75 -0.70
N GLY A 116 3.76 -6.58 0.21
CA GLY A 116 4.29 -5.27 0.54
C GLY A 116 5.70 -5.31 1.10
N VAL A 117 6.31 -4.14 1.16
CA VAL A 117 7.65 -3.91 1.68
C VAL A 117 7.66 -2.65 2.53
N MET A 118 8.60 -2.58 3.46
CA MET A 118 8.89 -1.37 4.19
C MET A 118 10.08 -0.67 3.51
N HIS A 119 9.99 0.64 3.30
CA HIS A 119 11.03 1.40 2.60
C HIS A 119 11.21 2.80 3.18
N ASP A 120 12.44 3.32 3.13
CA ASP A 120 12.73 4.73 3.39
C ASP A 120 12.82 5.48 2.05
N TRP A 121 11.88 6.38 1.79
CA TRP A 121 11.82 7.11 0.52
C TRP A 121 13.01 8.04 0.29
N CYS A 122 13.84 8.31 1.30
CA CYS A 122 15.10 9.03 1.13
C CYS A 122 16.24 8.14 0.64
N GLU A 123 16.08 6.83 0.73
CA GLU A 123 17.00 5.86 0.15
C GLU A 123 16.49 5.42 -1.23
N PRO A 124 17.41 5.15 -2.19
CA PRO A 124 17.01 4.60 -3.47
C PRO A 124 16.30 3.27 -3.27
N PHE A 125 15.21 3.05 -4.01
CA PHE A 125 14.51 1.78 -3.98
C PHE A 125 15.39 0.73 -4.68
N ASP A 126 15.94 -0.23 -3.92
CA ASP A 126 16.89 -1.24 -4.42
C ASP A 126 16.36 -2.06 -5.60
N THR A 127 15.03 -2.12 -5.78
CA THR A 127 14.40 -2.77 -6.94
C THR A 127 14.15 -1.76 -8.07
N TYR A 128 15.23 -1.20 -8.64
CA TYR A 128 15.18 -0.40 -9.86
C TYR A 128 15.56 -1.21 -11.12
N PRO A 129 14.77 -1.19 -12.23
CA PRO A 129 13.38 -0.78 -12.36
C PRO A 129 12.47 -1.95 -12.77
N ARG A 130 11.51 -2.33 -11.92
CA ARG A 130 10.21 -2.72 -12.47
C ARG A 130 9.51 -1.43 -12.90
N THR A 131 9.15 -1.33 -14.17
CA THR A 131 8.34 -0.22 -14.68
C THR A 131 6.92 -0.33 -14.10
N TYR A 132 6.51 0.66 -13.32
CA TYR A 132 5.15 0.78 -12.82
C TYR A 132 4.34 1.65 -13.77
N ASP A 133 3.14 1.19 -14.12
CA ASP A 133 2.20 1.91 -15.00
C ASP A 133 1.45 3.00 -14.23
N PHE A 134 1.28 2.80 -12.91
CA PHE A 134 0.60 3.73 -12.02
C PHE A 134 1.27 3.80 -10.65
N LEU A 135 1.46 5.03 -10.18
CA LEU A 135 2.02 5.35 -8.87
C LEU A 135 0.96 6.06 -8.03
N HIS A 136 0.62 5.46 -6.90
CA HIS A 136 -0.28 6.03 -5.92
C HIS A 136 0.51 6.56 -4.72
N ALA A 137 0.37 7.85 -4.41
CA ALA A 137 1.16 8.53 -3.37
C ALA A 137 0.29 9.39 -2.42
N ALA A 138 -0.86 8.88 -1.99
CA ALA A 138 -1.78 9.64 -1.16
C ALA A 138 -1.21 9.94 0.25
N ASN A 139 -1.17 11.22 0.61
CA ASN A 139 -0.65 11.74 1.89
C ASN A 139 0.79 11.32 2.21
N LEU A 140 1.57 10.86 1.23
CA LEU A 140 2.96 10.47 1.44
C LEU A 140 3.83 11.68 1.85
N LEU A 141 3.70 12.78 1.10
CA LEU A 141 4.37 14.05 1.41
C LEU A 141 4.12 14.53 2.83
N SER A 142 2.90 14.40 3.34
CA SER A 142 2.53 14.86 4.68
C SER A 142 3.18 14.04 5.79
N VAL A 143 3.41 12.74 5.55
CA VAL A 143 4.10 11.85 6.50
C VAL A 143 5.59 12.13 6.48
N GLU A 144 6.19 12.13 5.29
CA GLU A 144 7.63 12.27 5.15
C GLU A 144 8.14 13.69 5.48
N LYS A 145 7.33 14.75 5.26
CA LYS A 145 7.67 16.11 5.68
C LYS A 145 7.90 16.28 7.17
N LYS A 146 7.35 15.41 8.01
CA LYS A 146 7.63 15.42 9.46
C LYS A 146 9.09 15.10 9.76
N ARG A 147 9.71 14.26 8.93
CA ARG A 147 11.09 13.79 9.09
C ARG A 147 12.06 14.60 8.22
N TYR A 148 11.61 15.00 7.03
CA TYR A 148 12.39 15.74 6.04
C TYR A 148 11.65 17.01 5.62
N PRO A 149 11.91 18.16 6.26
CA PRO A 149 11.20 19.42 5.99
C PRO A 149 11.30 19.87 4.53
N PHE A 150 12.42 19.54 3.88
CA PHE A 150 12.72 19.90 2.49
C PHE A 150 12.52 18.74 1.52
N LEU A 151 11.48 17.93 1.75
CA LEU A 151 11.11 16.86 0.83
C LEU A 151 10.44 17.41 -0.44
N TYR A 152 10.99 17.09 -1.60
CA TYR A 152 10.41 17.42 -2.90
C TYR A 152 10.25 16.16 -3.78
N PHE A 153 9.11 16.07 -4.46
CA PHE A 153 8.90 15.09 -5.52
C PHE A 153 9.28 15.72 -6.84
N VAL A 154 10.34 15.22 -7.47
CA VAL A 154 10.70 15.55 -8.84
C VAL A 154 10.18 14.43 -9.72
N ALA A 155 9.05 14.65 -10.39
CA ALA A 155 8.57 13.77 -11.45
C ALA A 155 9.26 14.17 -12.75
N LEU A 156 10.27 13.40 -13.18
CA LEU A 156 10.83 13.57 -14.52
C LEU A 156 9.92 12.86 -15.52
N LEU A 157 9.20 13.65 -16.31
CA LEU A 157 8.54 13.19 -17.52
C LEU A 157 9.60 13.05 -18.61
N SER A 158 10.07 11.83 -18.86
CA SER A 158 10.86 11.58 -20.07
C SER A 158 9.94 11.72 -21.28
N LEU A 159 10.27 12.63 -22.20
CA LEU A 159 9.50 12.85 -23.44
C LEU A 159 9.60 11.68 -24.43
N THR A 160 10.57 10.79 -24.25
CA THR A 160 10.87 9.68 -25.17
C THR A 160 10.37 8.32 -24.68
N TRP A 161 10.06 8.20 -23.39
CA TRP A 161 9.40 7.04 -22.80
C TRP A 161 8.51 7.57 -21.68
N LEU A 162 7.22 7.19 -21.63
CA LEU A 162 6.27 7.50 -20.55
C LEU A 162 6.66 6.84 -19.20
N ILE A 163 7.94 6.93 -18.82
CA ILE A 163 8.47 6.46 -17.55
C ILE A 163 8.44 7.67 -16.63
N PHE A 164 7.49 7.65 -15.68
CA PHE A 164 7.50 8.56 -14.55
C PHE A 164 8.60 8.12 -13.58
N ILE A 165 9.78 8.74 -13.69
CA ILE A 165 10.78 8.60 -12.63
C ILE A 165 10.42 9.62 -11.57
N VAL A 166 9.89 9.13 -10.45
CA VAL A 166 9.71 9.93 -9.24
C VAL A 166 11.00 9.88 -8.45
N PHE A 167 11.76 10.99 -8.47
CA PHE A 167 12.84 11.21 -7.53
C PHE A 167 12.27 11.88 -6.28
N VAL A 168 12.46 11.24 -5.14
CA VAL A 168 12.23 11.84 -3.84
C VAL A 168 13.55 12.48 -3.41
N LEU A 169 13.62 13.82 -3.45
CA LEU A 169 14.77 14.54 -2.88
C LEU A 169 14.49 14.80 -1.41
N CYS A 170 15.29 14.19 -0.54
CA CYS A 170 15.37 14.52 0.88
C CYS A 170 16.60 15.39 1.12
N ARG A 171 16.40 16.58 1.69
CA ARG A 171 17.49 17.49 2.09
C ARG A 171 17.32 17.91 3.54
#